data_AF-A0A7F5QVU1-F1
#
_entry.id   AF-A0A7F5QVU1-F1
#
_cell.length_a   1.000
_cell.length_b   1.000
_cell.length_c   1.000
_cell.angle_alpha   90.00
_cell.angle_beta   90.00
_cell.angle_gamma   90.00
#
_symmetry.space_group_name_H-M   'P 1'
#
loop_
_entity.id
_entity.type
_entity.pdbx_description
1 polymer ?
#
loop_
_entity_poly.entity_id
_entity_poly.type
_entity_poly.pdbx_seq_one_letter_code
_entity_poly.pdbx_strand_id
1 'polypeptide(L)'
;MWVFFGSLFLLTTGTFSVEGEISFMRHGIPPARETDETRASSPEWGTISQRVDHFNPADNRMWDMVVVAGSSYAGSLAAWARIKYPHKIDIAYSSSGPLHTKADFPEYFAAVEESLRLASPTCPQLIRRAMADAMKMLETREGAATLSELFNTCEPLKGPVEPDRSYFLTSLSSPFADVVQTADPGDLVAECERLENNTGSDLEKLAKYIKPLQYCIWTYDLFKEYYSETHAIGVRMRSK
;
A
#
# COMPACT_ATOMS: atom_id res chain seq x y z
N MET A 1 2.32 52.94 -24.58
CA MET A 1 3.78 52.71 -24.46
C MET A 1 3.96 51.26 -24.03
N TRP A 2 4.76 50.50 -24.77
CA TRP A 2 5.03 49.04 -24.73
C TRP A 2 5.36 48.53 -23.27
N VAL A 3 5.18 47.29 -22.79
CA VAL A 3 5.11 45.94 -23.41
C VAL A 3 4.77 44.79 -22.38
N PHE A 4 4.29 43.63 -22.90
CA PHE A 4 4.35 42.20 -22.43
C PHE A 4 3.67 41.70 -21.11
N PHE A 5 3.15 40.46 -20.96
CA PHE A 5 2.95 39.24 -21.79
C PHE A 5 1.88 38.34 -21.10
N GLY A 6 1.16 37.49 -21.86
CA GLY A 6 0.52 36.28 -21.31
C GLY A 6 -0.75 35.81 -22.04
N SER A 7 -0.59 35.27 -23.24
CA SER A 7 -1.68 34.93 -24.18
C SER A 7 -2.51 33.69 -23.81
N LEU A 8 -3.81 33.79 -24.09
CA LEU A 8 -4.86 32.77 -24.03
C LEU A 8 -5.37 32.46 -25.46
N PHE A 9 -5.55 31.17 -25.77
CA PHE A 9 -6.49 30.53 -26.73
C PHE A 9 -6.45 30.74 -28.27
N LEU A 10 -6.35 29.59 -28.96
CA LEU A 10 -7.16 29.03 -30.09
C LEU A 10 -7.35 29.77 -31.46
N LEU A 11 -6.89 29.14 -32.56
CA LEU A 11 -7.66 28.55 -33.70
C LEU A 11 -6.91 28.59 -35.08
N THR A 12 -6.83 27.41 -35.72
CA THR A 12 -6.93 27.04 -37.18
C THR A 12 -6.20 27.88 -38.25
N THR A 13 -5.51 27.32 -39.25
CA THR A 13 -6.02 26.43 -40.32
C THR A 13 -4.86 25.70 -41.04
N GLY A 14 -5.15 24.52 -41.60
CA GLY A 14 -4.23 23.78 -42.46
C GLY A 14 -4.80 22.43 -42.87
N THR A 15 -5.90 22.44 -43.60
CA THR A 15 -6.51 21.25 -44.21
C THR A 15 -5.74 20.81 -45.45
N PHE A 16 -5.24 19.57 -45.45
CA PHE A 16 -5.08 18.79 -46.68
C PHE A 16 -6.01 17.58 -46.55
N SER A 17 -7.01 17.53 -47.43
CA SER A 17 -7.92 16.39 -47.57
C SER A 17 -7.23 15.31 -48.41
N VAL A 18 -7.13 14.10 -47.86
CA VAL A 18 -6.98 12.87 -48.65
C VAL A 18 -8.16 12.00 -48.24
N GLU A 19 -9.19 11.98 -49.08
CA GLU A 19 -10.27 11.01 -49.00
C GLU A 19 -9.75 9.66 -49.46
N GLY A 20 -9.60 8.75 -48.51
CA GLY A 20 -9.42 7.32 -48.73
C GLY A 20 -9.86 6.62 -47.45
N GLU A 21 -10.88 5.77 -47.53
CA GLU A 21 -11.41 5.04 -46.37
C GLU A 21 -10.32 4.21 -45.71
N ILE A 22 -9.84 4.67 -44.55
CA ILE A 22 -8.99 3.88 -43.66
C ILE A 22 -9.89 3.42 -42.52
N SER A 23 -10.26 2.13 -42.55
CA SER A 23 -10.86 1.46 -41.42
C SER A 23 -9.84 1.40 -40.28
N PHE A 24 -9.96 2.33 -39.33
CA PHE A 24 -9.17 2.34 -38.10
C PHE A 24 -9.71 1.26 -37.14
N MET A 25 -9.17 0.05 -37.21
CA MET A 25 -9.25 -0.86 -36.06
C MET A 25 -8.30 -0.34 -34.97
N ARG A 26 -8.83 0.51 -34.08
CA ARG A 26 -8.22 0.80 -32.78
C ARG A 26 -8.12 -0.51 -32.01
N HIS A 27 -6.94 -1.12 -32.00
CA HIS A 27 -6.61 -2.09 -30.97
C HIS A 27 -6.37 -1.31 -29.68
N GLY A 28 -7.46 -0.98 -28.99
CA GLY A 28 -7.38 -0.61 -27.59
C GLY A 28 -6.79 -1.79 -26.83
N ILE A 29 -5.90 -1.51 -25.89
CA ILE A 29 -5.52 -2.49 -24.86
C ILE A 29 -6.85 -2.96 -24.24
N PRO A 30 -7.16 -4.27 -24.26
CA PRO A 30 -8.39 -4.74 -23.65
C PRO A 30 -8.41 -4.32 -22.17
N PRO A 31 -9.56 -3.90 -21.63
CA PRO A 31 -9.66 -3.55 -20.22
C PRO A 31 -9.20 -4.74 -19.37
N ALA A 32 -8.44 -4.45 -18.31
CA ALA A 32 -8.02 -5.46 -17.36
C ALA A 32 -9.27 -6.23 -16.88
N ARG A 33 -9.25 -7.55 -17.06
CA ARG A 33 -10.31 -8.42 -16.56
C ARG A 33 -10.07 -8.54 -15.06
N GLU A 34 -10.96 -7.98 -14.25
CA GLU A 34 -10.96 -8.22 -12.81
C GLU A 34 -11.02 -9.74 -12.57
N THR A 35 -9.91 -10.29 -12.10
CA THR A 35 -9.87 -11.65 -11.57
C THR A 35 -10.32 -11.57 -10.13
N ASP A 36 -11.24 -12.46 -9.75
CA ASP A 36 -11.89 -12.56 -8.45
C ASP A 36 -10.82 -12.59 -7.32
N GLU A 37 -10.54 -11.42 -6.75
CA GLU A 37 -9.43 -11.20 -5.80
C GLU A 37 -9.77 -11.83 -4.45
N THR A 38 -9.27 -13.05 -4.23
CA THR A 38 -9.19 -13.64 -2.89
C THR A 38 -7.77 -14.12 -2.58
N ARG A 39 -7.15 -13.47 -1.58
CA ARG A 39 -5.79 -13.66 -1.03
C ARG A 39 -4.65 -13.25 -1.95
N ALA A 40 -3.53 -12.83 -1.34
CA ALA A 40 -2.28 -12.43 -1.97
C ALA A 40 -2.06 -13.21 -3.27
N SER A 41 -2.29 -12.54 -4.39
CA SER A 41 -2.48 -13.21 -5.68
C SER A 41 -1.22 -13.99 -6.04
N SER A 42 -1.40 -15.16 -6.66
CA SER A 42 -0.25 -15.84 -7.27
C SER A 42 0.25 -15.00 -8.44
N PRO A 43 1.57 -15.03 -8.76
CA PRO A 43 2.05 -14.38 -9.98
C PRO A 43 1.30 -14.89 -11.20
N GLU A 44 0.92 -13.96 -12.07
CA GLU A 44 0.25 -14.27 -13.33
C GLU A 44 1.29 -14.66 -14.38
N TRP A 45 0.98 -15.72 -15.12
CA TRP A 45 1.82 -16.22 -16.21
C TRP A 45 1.21 -15.80 -17.54
N GLY A 46 2.06 -15.37 -18.47
CA GLY A 46 1.65 -14.99 -19.80
C GLY A 46 2.74 -15.27 -20.83
N THR A 47 2.40 -15.06 -22.10
CA THR A 47 3.33 -15.17 -23.21
C THR A 47 3.24 -13.90 -24.05
N ILE A 48 4.38 -13.29 -24.36
CA ILE A 48 4.48 -12.21 -25.33
C ILE A 48 5.08 -12.79 -26.61
N SER A 49 4.32 -12.74 -27.69
CA SER A 49 4.75 -13.15 -29.03
C SER A 49 5.15 -11.93 -29.85
N GLN A 50 6.38 -11.89 -30.35
CA GLN A 50 6.86 -10.80 -31.22
C GLN A 50 7.58 -11.35 -32.46
N ARG A 51 7.63 -10.58 -33.54
CA ARG A 51 8.47 -10.93 -34.70
C ARG A 51 9.94 -10.94 -34.30
N VAL A 52 10.67 -11.93 -34.80
CA VAL A 52 12.13 -12.03 -34.61
C VAL A 52 12.84 -10.83 -35.22
N ASP A 53 12.42 -10.42 -36.41
CA ASP A 53 12.89 -9.20 -37.07
C ASP A 53 11.68 -8.27 -37.32
N HIS A 54 11.61 -7.19 -36.54
CA HIS A 54 10.54 -6.20 -36.69
C HIS A 54 10.72 -5.34 -37.95
N PHE A 55 11.94 -5.23 -38.48
CA PHE A 55 12.28 -4.32 -39.57
C PHE A 55 12.23 -4.99 -40.94
N ASN A 56 12.33 -6.31 -41.01
CA ASN A 56 12.14 -7.06 -42.24
C ASN A 56 10.70 -7.57 -42.38
N PRO A 57 9.83 -6.91 -43.18
CA PRO A 57 8.45 -7.33 -43.35
C PRO A 57 8.30 -8.68 -44.07
N ALA A 58 9.36 -9.20 -44.70
CA ALA A 58 9.36 -10.53 -45.29
C ALA A 58 9.68 -11.65 -44.28
N ASP A 59 10.24 -11.31 -43.11
CA ASP A 59 10.47 -12.28 -42.04
C ASP A 59 9.20 -12.44 -41.18
N ASN A 60 8.62 -13.63 -41.21
CA ASN A 60 7.42 -13.99 -40.44
C ASN A 60 7.73 -14.87 -39.23
N ARG A 61 9.00 -15.07 -38.87
CA ARG A 61 9.36 -15.84 -37.68
C ARG A 61 8.91 -15.10 -36.43
N MET A 62 8.27 -15.83 -35.54
CA MET A 62 7.81 -15.34 -34.24
C MET A 62 8.70 -15.91 -33.14
N TRP A 63 8.91 -15.11 -32.09
CA TRP A 63 9.51 -15.51 -30.84
C TRP A 63 8.50 -15.30 -29.71
N ASP A 64 8.26 -16.38 -28.98
CA ASP A 64 7.41 -16.38 -27.78
C ASP A 64 8.29 -16.27 -26.53
N MET A 65 7.98 -15.29 -25.69
CA MET A 65 8.64 -15.04 -24.42
C MET A 65 7.68 -15.33 -23.28
N VAL A 66 8.08 -16.17 -22.34
CA VAL A 66 7.30 -16.46 -21.13
C VAL A 66 7.49 -15.32 -20.14
N VAL A 67 6.38 -14.73 -19.70
CA VAL A 67 6.34 -13.61 -18.76
C VAL A 67 5.68 -14.06 -17.47
N VAL A 68 6.24 -13.65 -16.35
CA VAL A 68 5.59 -13.76 -15.04
C VAL A 68 5.46 -12.37 -14.45
N ALA A 69 4.25 -11.98 -14.08
CA ALA A 69 3.93 -10.67 -13.54
C ALA A 69 3.28 -10.77 -12.16
N GLY A 70 3.52 -9.79 -11.30
CA GLY A 70 2.85 -9.71 -10.01
C GLY A 70 3.08 -8.39 -9.29
N SER A 71 2.24 -8.13 -8.29
CA SER A 71 2.35 -6.99 -7.38
C SER A 71 2.61 -7.43 -5.94
N SER A 72 3.28 -6.59 -5.13
CA SER A 72 3.55 -6.86 -3.72
C SER A 72 4.18 -8.25 -3.51
N TYR A 73 3.61 -9.13 -2.68
CA TYR A 73 4.05 -10.51 -2.51
C TYR A 73 4.19 -11.28 -3.84
N ALA A 74 3.22 -11.14 -4.75
CA ALA A 74 3.26 -11.76 -6.07
C ALA A 74 4.40 -11.20 -6.93
N GLY A 75 4.71 -9.91 -6.77
CA GLY A 75 5.85 -9.27 -7.43
C GLY A 75 7.18 -9.87 -6.98
N SER A 76 7.36 -10.03 -5.67
CA SER A 76 8.54 -10.72 -5.12
C SER A 76 8.66 -12.15 -5.65
N LEU A 77 7.55 -12.90 -5.67
CA LEU A 77 7.53 -14.24 -6.23
C LEU A 77 7.86 -14.25 -7.74
N ALA A 78 7.35 -13.31 -8.53
CA ALA A 78 7.66 -13.21 -9.97
C ALA A 78 9.15 -13.00 -10.20
N ALA A 79 9.77 -12.06 -9.47
CA ALA A 79 11.20 -11.79 -9.55
C ALA A 79 12.03 -13.02 -9.12
N TRP A 80 11.71 -13.62 -7.98
CA TRP A 80 12.42 -14.80 -7.48
C TRP A 80 12.23 -16.03 -8.38
N ALA A 81 11.07 -16.19 -9.01
CA ALA A 81 10.80 -17.27 -9.95
C ALA A 81 11.72 -17.17 -11.19
N ARG A 82 11.89 -15.97 -11.77
CA ARG A 82 12.83 -15.78 -12.90
C ARG A 82 14.28 -16.03 -12.50
N ILE A 83 14.70 -15.60 -11.31
CA ILE A 83 16.07 -15.87 -10.80
C ILE A 83 16.29 -17.39 -10.65
N LYS A 84 15.29 -18.11 -10.14
CA LYS A 84 15.38 -19.56 -9.90
C LYS A 84 15.24 -20.39 -11.19
N TYR A 85 14.42 -19.92 -12.14
CA TYR A 85 14.12 -20.64 -13.39
C TYR A 85 14.35 -19.76 -14.63
N PRO A 86 15.59 -19.27 -14.85
CA PRO A 86 15.88 -18.38 -15.98
C PRO A 86 15.76 -19.07 -17.34
N HIS A 87 15.73 -20.41 -17.35
CA HIS A 87 15.52 -21.23 -18.54
C HIS A 87 14.03 -21.46 -18.88
N LYS A 88 13.10 -20.97 -18.06
CA LYS A 88 11.64 -21.15 -18.25
C LYS A 88 10.86 -19.85 -18.37
N ILE A 89 11.28 -18.82 -17.66
CA ILE A 89 10.63 -17.51 -17.63
C ILE A 89 11.59 -16.57 -18.31
N ASP A 90 11.20 -15.83 -19.34
CA ASP A 90 12.04 -14.85 -20.04
C ASP A 90 12.01 -13.46 -19.39
N ILE A 91 10.83 -13.05 -18.90
CA ILE A 91 10.61 -11.72 -18.31
C ILE A 91 9.88 -11.88 -16.98
N ALA A 92 10.35 -11.16 -15.96
CA ALA A 92 9.61 -10.97 -14.72
C ALA A 92 9.23 -9.50 -14.55
N TYR A 93 7.94 -9.23 -14.32
CA TYR A 93 7.43 -7.92 -13.93
C TYR A 93 7.05 -7.94 -12.45
N SER A 94 7.78 -7.19 -11.64
CA SER A 94 7.58 -7.12 -10.19
C SER A 94 7.18 -5.70 -9.80
N SER A 95 5.88 -5.46 -9.66
CA SER A 95 5.35 -4.17 -9.21
C SER A 95 5.36 -4.11 -7.68
N SER A 96 6.07 -3.14 -7.09
CA SER A 96 6.12 -2.92 -5.63
C SER A 96 6.47 -4.16 -4.79
N GLY A 97 7.17 -5.14 -5.37
CA GLY A 97 7.54 -6.38 -4.69
C GLY A 97 8.75 -6.19 -3.77
N PRO A 98 8.64 -6.40 -2.44
CA PRO A 98 9.79 -6.34 -1.56
C PRO A 98 10.73 -7.52 -1.81
N LEU A 99 11.83 -7.28 -2.53
CA LEU A 99 12.78 -8.34 -2.92
C LEU A 99 13.77 -8.71 -1.82
N HIS A 100 14.01 -7.81 -0.88
CA HIS A 100 14.92 -8.02 0.24
C HIS A 100 14.11 -8.31 1.50
N THR A 101 14.22 -9.53 2.00
CA THR A 101 13.59 -9.93 3.26
C THR A 101 14.39 -9.32 4.41
N LYS A 102 13.83 -8.33 5.09
CA LYS A 102 14.38 -7.73 6.31
C LYS A 102 13.46 -8.07 7.47
N ALA A 103 14.04 -8.65 8.54
CA ALA A 103 13.26 -8.99 9.73
C ALA A 103 12.82 -7.72 10.48
N ASP A 104 13.70 -6.72 10.53
CA ASP A 104 13.41 -5.39 11.01
C ASP A 104 13.50 -4.43 9.81
N PHE A 105 12.39 -3.77 9.49
CA PHE A 105 12.26 -2.92 8.30
C PHE A 105 11.76 -1.52 8.68
N PRO A 106 12.56 -0.74 9.44
CA PRO A 106 12.17 0.59 9.89
C PRO A 106 11.94 1.58 8.74
N GLU A 107 12.53 1.31 7.57
CA GLU A 107 12.40 2.18 6.39
C GLU A 107 10.96 2.26 5.89
N TYR A 108 10.11 1.26 6.16
CA TYR A 108 8.68 1.34 5.82
C TYR A 108 8.00 2.51 6.52
N PHE A 109 8.11 2.60 7.85
CA PHE A 109 7.52 3.71 8.59
C PHE A 109 8.29 5.03 8.40
N ALA A 110 9.57 5.00 8.03
CA ALA A 110 10.26 6.21 7.60
C ALA A 110 9.66 6.78 6.31
N ALA A 111 9.27 5.93 5.35
CA ALA A 111 8.57 6.37 4.14
C ALA A 111 7.15 6.87 4.44
N VAL A 112 6.42 6.22 5.36
CA VAL A 112 5.11 6.71 5.84
C VAL A 112 5.25 8.10 6.48
N GLU A 113 6.23 8.27 7.38
CA GLU A 113 6.50 9.55 8.03
C GLU A 113 6.80 10.65 6.99
N GLU A 114 7.64 10.35 6.01
CA GLU A 114 8.01 11.30 4.94
C GLU A 114 6.81 11.68 4.08
N SER A 115 5.98 10.72 3.67
CA SER A 115 4.75 10.99 2.91
C SER A 115 3.79 11.91 3.66
N LEU A 116 3.58 11.67 4.96
CA LEU A 116 2.77 12.55 5.80
C LEU A 116 3.41 13.93 5.99
N ARG A 117 4.74 14.00 6.13
CA ARG A 117 5.49 15.26 6.25
C ARG A 117 5.33 16.14 5.02
N LEU A 118 5.28 15.54 3.83
CA LEU A 118 5.06 16.24 2.56
C LEU A 118 3.63 16.83 2.48
N ALA A 119 2.65 16.20 3.14
CA ALA A 119 1.29 16.70 3.22
C ALA A 119 1.11 17.78 4.31
N SER A 120 1.63 17.54 5.52
CA SER A 120 1.65 18.48 6.63
C SER A 120 2.91 18.28 7.49
N PRO A 121 3.77 19.31 7.65
CA PRO A 121 4.99 19.19 8.45
C PRO A 121 4.75 18.87 9.94
N THR A 122 3.58 19.23 10.49
CA THR A 122 3.24 19.07 11.92
C THR A 122 2.61 17.71 12.24
N CYS A 123 1.95 17.10 11.25
CA CYS A 123 1.23 15.84 11.35
C CYS A 123 2.10 14.67 11.87
N PRO A 124 3.24 14.32 11.24
CA PRO A 124 4.11 13.26 11.76
C PRO A 124 4.72 13.59 13.13
N GLN A 125 4.89 14.87 13.47
CA GLN A 125 5.41 15.27 14.79
C GLN A 125 4.38 15.04 15.90
N LEU A 126 3.11 15.33 15.62
CA LEU A 126 1.98 15.02 16.51
C LEU A 126 1.92 13.52 16.76
N ILE A 127 1.95 12.70 15.70
CA ILE A 127 1.95 11.24 15.81
C ILE A 127 3.13 10.75 16.65
N ARG A 128 4.34 11.26 16.40
CA ARG A 128 5.54 10.88 17.17
C ARG A 128 5.40 11.19 18.66
N ARG A 129 4.88 12.36 19.03
CA ARG A 129 4.68 12.74 20.44
C ARG A 129 3.60 11.90 21.10
N ALA A 130 2.46 11.70 20.43
CA ALA A 130 1.40 10.83 20.91
C ALA A 130 1.88 9.37 21.13
N MET A 131 2.64 8.81 20.18
CA MET A 131 3.21 7.47 20.33
C MET A 131 4.22 7.38 21.48
N ALA A 132 5.03 8.42 21.69
CA ALA A 132 5.96 8.47 22.81
C ALA A 132 5.22 8.49 24.17
N ASP A 133 4.14 9.25 24.28
CA ASP A 133 3.30 9.28 25.48
C ASP A 133 2.61 7.92 25.72
N ALA A 134 2.06 7.31 24.67
CA ALA A 134 1.47 5.98 24.74
C ALA A 134 2.48 4.92 25.22
N MET A 135 3.69 4.88 24.62
CA MET A 135 4.75 3.96 25.03
C MET A 135 5.11 4.15 26.50
N LYS A 136 5.23 5.39 26.98
CA LYS A 136 5.52 5.68 28.39
C LYS A 136 4.41 5.22 29.33
N MET A 137 3.14 5.40 28.94
CA MET A 137 2.00 4.97 29.75
C MET A 137 1.87 3.45 29.82
N LEU A 138 2.28 2.72 28.79
CA LEU A 138 2.27 1.25 28.79
C LEU A 138 3.25 0.62 29.79
N GLU A 139 4.21 1.39 30.32
CA GLU A 139 5.17 0.88 31.31
C GLU A 139 4.52 0.61 32.69
N THR A 140 3.30 1.10 32.94
CA THR A 140 2.55 0.85 34.19
C THR A 140 1.16 0.29 33.92
N ARG A 141 0.60 -0.42 34.91
CA ARG A 141 -0.77 -0.97 34.80
C ARG A 141 -1.82 0.13 34.79
N GLU A 142 -1.59 1.18 35.56
CA GLU A 142 -2.47 2.36 35.65
C GLU A 142 -2.48 3.15 34.34
N GLY A 143 -1.31 3.31 33.72
CA GLY A 143 -1.20 3.96 32.41
C GLY A 143 -1.84 3.13 31.31
N ALA A 144 -1.67 1.80 31.33
CA ALA A 144 -2.33 0.88 30.41
C ALA A 144 -3.86 0.90 30.55
N ALA A 145 -4.39 0.96 31.77
CA ALA A 145 -5.83 1.11 32.02
C ALA A 145 -6.35 2.44 31.44
N THR A 146 -5.64 3.53 31.68
CA THR A 146 -5.98 4.84 31.09
C THR A 146 -6.00 4.79 29.56
N LEU A 147 -5.01 4.14 28.93
CA LEU A 147 -4.97 3.96 27.47
C LEU A 147 -6.12 3.10 26.96
N SER A 148 -6.52 2.07 27.70
CA SER A 148 -7.63 1.19 27.35
C SER A 148 -8.94 1.98 27.22
N GLU A 149 -9.20 2.86 28.19
CA GLU A 149 -10.36 3.76 28.16
C GLU A 149 -10.25 4.83 27.07
N LEU A 150 -9.06 5.44 26.95
CA LEU A 150 -8.81 6.52 26.01
C LEU A 150 -9.02 6.07 24.56
N PHE A 151 -8.48 4.91 24.20
CA PHE A 151 -8.55 4.34 22.84
C PHE A 151 -9.71 3.37 22.61
N ASN A 152 -10.51 3.07 23.64
CA ASN A 152 -11.61 2.08 23.59
C ASN A 152 -11.11 0.71 23.12
N THR A 153 -10.25 0.07 23.90
CA THR A 153 -9.81 -1.32 23.65
C THR A 153 -10.91 -2.31 24.04
N CYS A 154 -10.99 -3.44 23.34
CA CYS A 154 -12.02 -4.45 23.59
C CYS A 154 -11.80 -5.18 24.92
N GLU A 155 -10.54 -5.31 25.32
CA GLU A 155 -10.12 -5.83 26.62
C GLU A 155 -9.08 -4.88 27.23
N PRO A 156 -8.91 -4.88 28.56
CA PRO A 156 -7.88 -4.07 29.22
C PRO A 156 -6.48 -4.44 28.75
N LEU A 157 -5.68 -3.43 28.41
CA LEU A 157 -4.28 -3.59 28.05
C LEU A 157 -3.46 -4.15 29.22
N LYS A 158 -2.52 -5.04 28.91
CA LYS A 158 -1.70 -5.71 29.94
C LYS A 158 -0.45 -4.92 30.36
N GLY A 159 -0.31 -3.68 29.89
CA GLY A 159 0.83 -2.80 30.17
C GLY A 159 2.10 -3.28 29.45
N PRO A 160 3.21 -3.55 30.15
CA PRO A 160 4.50 -3.85 29.51
C PRO A 160 4.61 -5.27 28.94
N VAL A 161 3.52 -6.05 28.98
CA VAL A 161 3.54 -7.47 28.60
C VAL A 161 3.53 -7.61 27.08
N GLU A 162 4.58 -8.22 26.54
CA GLU A 162 4.65 -8.59 25.12
C GLU A 162 3.96 -9.94 24.86
N PRO A 163 3.35 -10.15 23.67
CA PRO A 163 3.31 -9.23 22.52
C PRO A 163 2.11 -8.24 22.53
N ASP A 164 1.32 -8.19 23.61
CA ASP A 164 0.12 -7.34 23.70
C ASP A 164 0.46 -5.85 23.55
N ARG A 165 1.53 -5.40 24.21
CA ARG A 165 2.08 -4.04 24.08
C ARG A 165 2.41 -3.67 22.64
N SER A 166 3.20 -4.50 21.95
CA SER A 166 3.58 -4.24 20.55
C SER A 166 2.38 -4.28 19.61
N TYR A 167 1.41 -5.17 19.85
CA TYR A 167 0.19 -5.27 19.05
C TYR A 167 -0.67 -4.01 19.17
N PHE A 168 -0.85 -3.48 20.38
CA PHE A 168 -1.55 -2.23 20.60
C PHE A 168 -0.86 -1.06 19.89
N LEU A 169 0.46 -0.91 20.06
CA LEU A 169 1.23 0.15 19.38
C LEU A 169 1.14 0.04 17.85
N THR A 170 1.14 -1.18 17.31
CA THR A 170 0.92 -1.42 15.87
C THR A 170 -0.47 -0.96 15.45
N SER A 171 -1.49 -1.24 16.26
CA SER A 171 -2.87 -0.78 16.00
C SER A 171 -3.00 0.75 15.96
N LEU A 172 -2.08 1.48 16.62
CA LEU A 172 -2.03 2.94 16.55
C LEU A 172 -1.36 3.47 15.28
N SER A 173 -0.40 2.74 14.72
CA SER A 173 0.37 3.17 13.55
C SER A 173 -0.21 2.65 12.22
N SER A 174 -0.85 1.49 12.21
CA SER A 174 -1.41 0.85 11.00
C SER A 174 -2.31 1.77 10.16
N PRO A 175 -3.24 2.55 10.73
CA PRO A 175 -4.10 3.41 9.92
C PRO A 175 -3.34 4.40 9.02
N PHE A 176 -2.19 4.90 9.48
CA PHE A 176 -1.37 5.82 8.69
C PHE A 176 -0.62 5.11 7.57
N ALA A 177 -0.16 3.88 7.83
CA ALA A 177 0.46 3.04 6.81
C ALA A 177 -0.54 2.67 5.71
N ASP A 178 -1.78 2.32 6.10
CA ASP A 178 -2.85 1.98 5.16
C ASP A 178 -3.18 3.16 4.25
N VAL A 179 -3.38 4.35 4.83
CA VAL A 179 -3.69 5.56 4.04
C VAL A 179 -2.55 5.91 3.08
N VAL A 180 -1.29 5.88 3.53
CA VAL A 180 -0.14 6.15 2.64
C VAL A 180 -0.02 5.12 1.52
N GLN A 181 -0.40 3.86 1.78
CA GLN A 181 -0.28 2.79 0.80
C GLN A 181 -1.28 2.94 -0.37
N THR A 182 -2.44 3.55 -0.12
CA THR A 182 -3.54 3.65 -1.09
C THR A 182 -3.94 5.07 -1.46
N ALA A 183 -3.17 6.08 -1.02
CA ALA A 183 -3.55 7.48 -1.18
C ALA A 183 -3.66 7.93 -2.64
N ASP A 184 -4.75 8.62 -2.93
CA ASP A 184 -4.92 9.47 -4.10
C ASP A 184 -4.47 10.92 -3.80
N PRO A 185 -4.26 11.77 -4.83
CA PRO A 185 -3.92 13.16 -4.65
C PRO A 185 -4.94 13.91 -3.77
N GLY A 186 -4.50 14.33 -2.58
CA GLY A 186 -5.31 15.07 -1.60
C GLY A 186 -5.63 14.28 -0.33
N ASP A 187 -5.57 12.95 -0.37
CA ASP A 187 -5.95 12.10 0.78
C ASP A 187 -5.06 12.36 1.99
N LEU A 188 -3.74 12.43 1.79
CA LEU A 188 -2.79 12.65 2.89
C LEU A 188 -2.99 14.01 3.58
N VAL A 189 -3.42 15.03 2.82
CA VAL A 189 -3.71 16.35 3.38
C VAL A 189 -4.97 16.26 4.24
N ALA A 190 -6.04 15.67 3.71
CA ALA A 190 -7.29 15.46 4.44
C ALA A 190 -7.07 14.61 5.71
N GLU A 191 -6.22 13.59 5.63
CA GLU A 191 -5.91 12.71 6.76
C GLU A 191 -5.20 13.46 7.88
N CYS A 192 -4.20 14.27 7.53
CA CYS A 192 -3.48 15.10 8.49
C CYS A 192 -4.39 16.18 9.10
N GLU A 193 -5.24 16.84 8.31
CA GLU A 193 -6.23 17.78 8.84
C GLU A 193 -7.21 17.10 9.81
N ARG A 194 -7.66 15.89 9.50
CA ARG A 194 -8.56 15.09 10.35
C ARG A 194 -7.91 14.78 11.70
N LEU A 195 -6.60 14.51 11.73
CA LEU A 195 -5.85 14.30 12.97
C LEU A 195 -5.64 15.62 13.73
N GLU A 196 -5.13 16.65 13.06
CA GLU A 196 -4.66 17.90 13.66
C GLU A 196 -5.79 18.77 14.23
N ASN A 197 -6.96 18.75 13.59
CA ASN A 197 -8.14 19.51 14.00
C ASN A 197 -8.81 18.98 15.28
N ASN A 198 -8.42 17.81 15.77
CA ASN A 198 -8.88 17.36 17.07
C ASN A 198 -8.38 18.28 18.20
N THR A 199 -9.14 18.32 19.30
CA THR A 199 -8.81 19.11 20.49
C THR A 199 -8.13 18.26 21.57
N GLY A 200 -7.38 18.90 22.45
CA GLY A 200 -6.66 18.23 23.56
C GLY A 200 -5.17 18.06 23.29
N SER A 201 -4.53 17.26 24.14
CA SER A 201 -3.15 16.78 23.99
C SER A 201 -2.98 15.94 22.71
N ASP A 202 -1.74 15.79 22.24
CA ASP A 202 -1.45 15.02 21.02
C ASP A 202 -1.94 13.55 21.13
N LEU A 203 -1.86 12.96 22.33
CA LEU A 203 -2.40 11.63 22.60
C LEU A 203 -3.94 11.59 22.51
N GLU A 204 -4.64 12.60 23.04
CA GLU A 204 -6.10 12.70 22.93
C GLU A 204 -6.54 12.96 21.49
N LYS A 205 -5.77 13.74 20.72
CA LYS A 205 -6.02 13.95 19.29
C LYS A 205 -5.90 12.63 18.52
N LEU A 206 -4.84 11.87 18.77
CA LEU A 206 -4.65 10.54 18.17
C LEU A 206 -5.80 9.59 18.55
N ALA A 207 -6.21 9.57 19.83
CA ALA A 207 -7.33 8.74 20.26
C ALA A 207 -8.65 9.11 19.56
N LYS A 208 -8.97 10.40 19.44
CA LYS A 208 -10.15 10.88 18.71
C LYS A 208 -10.11 10.53 17.22
N TYR A 209 -8.92 10.50 16.64
CA TYR A 209 -8.71 10.07 15.26
C TYR A 209 -8.92 8.56 15.06
N ILE A 210 -8.45 7.72 15.99
CA ILE A 210 -8.47 6.25 15.87
C ILE A 210 -9.82 5.66 16.24
N LYS A 211 -10.46 6.14 17.31
CA LYS A 211 -11.72 5.57 17.84
C LYS A 211 -12.82 5.38 16.78
N PRO A 212 -13.04 6.30 15.82
CA PRO A 212 -14.06 6.10 14.79
C PRO A 212 -13.71 5.05 13.74
N LEU A 213 -12.44 4.63 13.62
CA LEU A 213 -11.99 3.71 12.57
C LEU A 213 -12.37 2.25 12.83
N GLN A 214 -12.68 1.90 14.09
CA GLN A 214 -13.02 0.54 14.50
C GLN A 214 -13.91 0.55 15.74
N TYR A 215 -14.70 -0.51 15.95
CA TYR A 215 -15.59 -0.58 17.13
C TYR A 215 -14.80 -0.52 18.45
N CYS A 216 -13.73 -1.30 18.57
CA CYS A 216 -12.76 -1.24 19.66
C CYS A 216 -11.42 -1.79 19.16
N ILE A 217 -10.31 -1.36 19.76
CA ILE A 217 -8.97 -1.90 19.43
C ILE A 217 -8.84 -3.30 20.03
N TRP A 218 -8.54 -4.29 19.20
CA TRP A 218 -8.34 -5.67 19.65
C TRP A 218 -7.05 -5.81 20.46
N THR A 219 -7.05 -6.74 21.41
CA THR A 219 -5.83 -7.21 22.07
C THR A 219 -5.20 -8.33 21.24
N TYR A 220 -3.94 -8.67 21.56
CA TYR A 220 -3.30 -9.77 20.88
C TYR A 220 -3.99 -11.13 21.15
N ASP A 221 -4.63 -11.28 22.30
CA ASP A 221 -5.37 -12.52 22.62
C ASP A 221 -6.63 -12.67 21.77
N LEU A 222 -7.41 -11.60 21.61
CA LEU A 222 -8.57 -11.59 20.71
C LEU A 222 -8.14 -11.86 19.26
N PHE A 223 -7.04 -11.25 18.81
CA PHE A 223 -6.47 -11.53 17.49
C PHE A 223 -6.16 -13.03 17.34
N LYS A 224 -5.45 -13.63 18.30
CA LYS A 224 -5.15 -15.07 18.25
C LYS A 224 -6.42 -15.92 18.23
N GLU A 225 -7.39 -15.61 19.09
CA GLU A 225 -8.64 -16.38 19.18
C GLU A 225 -9.37 -16.36 17.84
N TYR A 226 -9.58 -15.17 17.29
CA TYR A 226 -10.24 -14.98 16.00
C TYR A 226 -9.55 -15.75 14.87
N TYR A 227 -8.21 -15.68 14.79
CA TYR A 227 -7.48 -16.39 13.73
C TYR A 227 -7.23 -17.87 14.06
N SER A 228 -7.36 -18.32 15.30
CA SER A 228 -7.20 -19.73 15.66
C SER A 228 -8.26 -20.63 15.03
N GLU A 229 -9.43 -20.06 14.73
CA GLU A 229 -10.54 -20.74 14.05
C GLU A 229 -10.43 -20.67 12.52
N THR A 230 -9.55 -19.82 11.99
CA THR A 230 -9.32 -19.76 10.53
C THR A 230 -8.59 -21.02 10.07
N HIS A 231 -9.34 -21.89 9.39
CA HIS A 231 -8.80 -23.04 8.69
C HIS A 231 -8.03 -22.56 7.45
N ALA A 232 -6.77 -22.16 7.63
CA ALA A 232 -5.85 -22.12 6.51
C ALA A 232 -5.70 -23.56 5.99
N ILE A 233 -6.10 -23.80 4.74
CA ILE A 233 -6.04 -25.11 4.08
C ILE A 233 -4.67 -25.76 4.38
N GLY A 234 -4.66 -26.78 5.23
CA GLY A 234 -3.55 -27.72 5.38
C GLY A 234 -2.55 -27.55 6.55
N VAL A 235 -2.59 -26.52 7.40
CA VAL A 235 -1.67 -26.44 8.55
C VAL A 235 -2.35 -25.90 9.80
N ARG A 236 -2.57 -26.78 10.78
CA ARG A 236 -2.85 -26.40 12.17
C ARG A 236 -1.62 -25.63 12.66
N MET A 237 -1.75 -24.33 12.93
CA MET A 237 -0.71 -23.60 13.68
C MET A 237 -0.52 -24.32 15.01
N ARG A 238 0.56 -25.10 15.14
CA ARG A 238 0.92 -25.73 16.41
C ARG A 238 1.62 -24.66 17.24
N SER A 239 1.03 -24.31 18.38
CA SER A 239 1.76 -23.63 19.44
C SER A 239 2.93 -24.52 19.88
N LYS A 240 4.13 -23.96 19.94
CA LYS A 240 5.15 -24.42 20.88
C LYS A 240 5.02 -23.63 22.16
#